data_AF-A0A8C8ZP28-F1
#
_entry.id   AF-A0A8C8ZP28-F1
#
_cell.length_a   1.000
_cell.length_b   1.000
_cell.length_c   1.000
_cell.angle_alpha   90.00
_cell.angle_beta   90.00
_cell.angle_gamma   90.00
#
_symmetry.space_group_name_H-M   'P 1'
#
loop_
_entity.id
_entity.type
_entity.pdbx_description
1 polymer ?
#
loop_
_entity_poly.entity_id
_entity_poly.type
_entity_poly.pdbx_seq_one_letter_code
_entity_poly.pdbx_strand_id
1 'polypeptide(L)'
;MGVRIWLPFPVLLLAALPPVLLPGAVGFTPSLDSDFTFTLPAGQKECFYQPMPLKASLEIEYQVLDGAGLDIDFHLASPEGKTLVFEQRKSDGVHTVLTTFHDHNPLTYIILLPFY
;
A
#
# COMPACT_ATOMS: atom_id res chain seq x y z
N MET A 1 -24.77 57.21 28.44
CA MET A 1 -24.11 56.72 29.67
C MET A 1 -23.24 55.54 29.28
N GLY A 2 -21.96 55.78 28.96
CA GLY A 2 -21.05 54.77 28.40
C GLY A 2 -20.23 54.09 29.50
N VAL A 3 -20.39 52.77 29.64
CA VAL A 3 -19.59 51.94 30.55
C VAL A 3 -18.20 51.72 29.93
N ARG A 4 -17.18 52.38 30.47
CA ARG A 4 -15.77 52.08 30.19
C ARG A 4 -15.38 50.81 30.96
N ILE A 5 -15.34 49.68 30.26
CA ILE A 5 -14.80 48.42 30.78
C ILE A 5 -13.28 48.54 30.77
N TRP A 6 -12.68 48.66 31.95
CA TRP A 6 -11.24 48.63 32.15
C TRP A 6 -10.82 47.15 32.28
N LEU A 7 -10.32 46.56 31.20
CA LEU A 7 -9.71 45.23 31.26
C LEU A 7 -8.34 45.35 31.96
N PRO A 8 -8.07 44.58 33.02
CA PRO A 8 -6.81 44.68 33.75
C PRO A 8 -5.65 44.20 32.89
N PHE A 9 -4.51 44.86 33.06
CA PHE A 9 -3.26 44.68 32.31
C PHE A 9 -2.63 43.26 32.26
N PRO A 10 -2.97 42.22 33.06
CA PRO A 10 -2.33 40.91 32.88
C PRO A 10 -2.88 40.10 31.69
N VAL A 11 -4.07 40.44 31.17
CA VAL A 11 -4.75 39.64 30.13
C VAL A 11 -4.14 39.84 28.73
N LEU A 12 -3.40 40.93 28.52
CA LEU A 12 -2.79 41.22 27.21
C LEU A 12 -1.46 40.51 26.97
N LEU A 13 -0.88 39.82 27.98
CA LEU A 13 0.46 39.21 27.87
C LEU A 13 0.46 37.71 27.56
N LEU A 14 -0.71 37.08 27.35
CA LEU A 14 -0.78 35.67 26.90
C LEU A 14 -0.88 35.51 25.38
N ALA A 15 -0.98 36.60 24.62
CA ALA A 15 -1.16 36.55 23.17
C ALA A 15 0.14 36.76 22.35
N ALA A 16 1.31 36.81 23.00
CA ALA A 16 2.58 37.16 22.37
C ALA A 16 3.68 36.08 22.49
N LEU A 17 3.32 34.81 22.64
CA LEU A 17 4.27 33.71 22.48
C LEU A 17 4.31 33.32 20.99
N PRO A 18 5.42 33.59 20.27
CA PRO A 18 5.54 33.15 18.89
C PRO A 18 5.53 31.60 18.87
N PRO A 19 4.80 30.95 17.96
CA PRO A 19 4.73 29.50 17.85
C PRO A 19 6.05 28.99 17.27
N VAL A 20 7.09 28.96 18.09
CA VAL A 20 8.44 28.58 17.72
C VAL A 20 8.70 27.18 18.27
N LEU A 21 8.87 26.26 17.31
CA LEU A 21 9.28 24.87 17.43
C LEU A 21 8.31 23.93 18.19
N LEU A 22 7.28 23.47 17.49
CA LEU A 22 6.89 22.07 17.62
C LEU A 22 7.96 21.24 16.89
N PRO A 23 8.74 20.40 17.60
CA PRO A 23 9.63 19.44 16.97
C PRO A 23 8.79 18.57 16.01
N GLY A 24 9.32 18.40 14.80
CA GLY A 24 8.67 17.82 13.63
C GLY A 24 7.51 16.89 13.93
N ALA A 25 6.36 17.18 13.31
CA ALA A 25 5.42 16.15 12.94
C ALA A 25 6.22 15.12 12.12
N VAL A 26 6.65 14.03 12.77
CA VAL A 26 7.06 12.82 12.08
C VAL A 26 5.79 12.34 11.41
N GLY A 27 5.56 12.81 10.19
CA GLY A 27 4.52 12.29 9.33
C GLY A 27 4.86 10.82 9.12
N PHE A 28 4.06 9.93 9.70
CA PHE A 28 4.08 8.53 9.34
C PHE A 28 3.80 8.49 7.83
N THR A 29 4.77 8.06 7.04
CA THR A 29 4.53 7.72 5.64
C THR A 29 3.58 6.52 5.65
N PRO A 30 2.35 6.62 5.12
CA PRO A 30 1.50 5.44 5.01
C PRO A 30 2.23 4.40 4.17
N SER A 31 2.27 3.15 4.64
CA SER A 31 2.54 2.02 3.76
C SER A 31 1.50 2.04 2.65
N LEU A 32 1.92 1.74 1.42
CA LEU A 32 1.01 1.66 0.29
C LEU A 32 0.31 0.30 0.34
N ASP A 33 -0.55 0.11 1.35
CA ASP A 33 -1.43 -1.03 1.47
C ASP A 33 -2.59 -0.87 0.49
N SER A 34 -2.81 -1.89 -0.34
CA SER A 34 -3.86 -1.90 -1.35
C SER A 34 -4.52 -3.28 -1.36
N ASP A 35 -5.66 -3.38 -0.68
CA ASP A 35 -6.52 -4.55 -0.70
C ASP A 35 -7.68 -4.37 -1.69
N PHE A 36 -8.04 -5.44 -2.39
CA PHE A 36 -9.23 -5.47 -3.22
C PHE A 36 -9.74 -6.89 -3.43
N THR A 37 -11.00 -7.01 -3.81
CA THR A 37 -11.63 -8.27 -4.19
C THR A 37 -12.16 -8.14 -5.61
N PHE A 38 -11.92 -9.15 -6.44
CA PHE A 38 -12.42 -9.18 -7.80
C PHE A 38 -12.93 -10.57 -8.15
N THR A 39 -13.78 -10.63 -9.18
CA THR A 39 -14.29 -11.90 -9.72
C THR A 39 -13.51 -12.23 -10.98
N LEU A 40 -12.87 -13.39 -11.00
CA LEU A 40 -12.16 -13.91 -12.15
C LEU A 40 -13.04 -14.96 -12.87
N PRO A 41 -13.40 -14.75 -14.15
CA PRO A 41 -14.13 -15.74 -14.93
C PRO A 41 -13.29 -16.99 -15.27
N ALA A 42 -13.95 -18.12 -15.49
CA ALA A 42 -13.29 -19.36 -15.89
C ALA A 42 -12.52 -19.22 -17.22
N GLY A 43 -11.32 -19.80 -17.27
CA GLY A 43 -10.44 -19.74 -18.44
C GLY A 43 -9.86 -18.35 -18.75
N GLN A 44 -10.10 -17.34 -17.91
CA GLN A 44 -9.47 -16.04 -18.02
C GLN A 44 -8.29 -15.90 -17.07
N LYS A 45 -7.51 -14.85 -17.31
CA LYS A 45 -6.31 -14.52 -16.58
C LYS A 45 -6.28 -13.02 -16.36
N GLU A 46 -6.34 -12.61 -15.11
CA GLU A 46 -6.13 -11.20 -14.74
C GLU A 46 -4.63 -10.91 -14.58
N CYS A 47 -4.20 -9.66 -14.71
CA CYS A 47 -2.80 -9.24 -14.53
C CYS A 47 -2.75 -7.88 -13.85
N PHE A 48 -2.21 -7.83 -12.64
CA PHE A 48 -2.04 -6.57 -11.91
C PHE A 48 -0.64 -5.99 -12.10
N TYR A 49 -0.48 -4.69 -11.83
CA TYR A 49 0.78 -3.97 -12.02
C TYR A 49 0.97 -3.02 -10.83
N GLN A 50 1.93 -3.33 -9.95
CA GLN A 50 2.18 -2.55 -8.73
C GLN A 50 3.51 -1.78 -8.83
N PRO A 51 3.50 -0.45 -8.64
CA PRO A 51 4.71 0.37 -8.56
C PRO A 51 5.44 0.29 -7.21
N MET A 52 6.72 -0.10 -7.22
CA MET A 52 7.52 -0.29 -6.01
C MET A 52 8.90 0.39 -6.03
N PRO A 53 9.23 1.32 -5.12
CA PRO A 53 10.55 1.98 -5.10
C PRO A 53 11.73 1.01 -4.94
N LEU A 54 12.91 1.40 -5.42
CA LEU A 54 14.14 0.60 -5.30
C LEU A 54 14.47 0.27 -3.84
N LYS A 55 14.89 -0.99 -3.60
CA LYS A 55 15.22 -1.55 -2.28
C LYS A 55 14.04 -1.62 -1.30
N ALA A 56 12.83 -1.57 -1.79
CA ALA A 56 11.66 -1.76 -0.96
C ALA A 56 11.13 -3.20 -1.07
N SER A 57 10.43 -3.63 -0.02
CA SER A 57 9.78 -4.93 0.06
C SER A 57 8.35 -4.84 -0.46
N LEU A 58 8.01 -5.71 -1.39
CA LEU A 58 6.64 -5.96 -1.78
C LEU A 58 6.13 -7.17 -1.01
N GLU A 59 4.97 -7.03 -0.38
CA GLU A 59 4.24 -8.14 0.23
C GLU A 59 2.93 -8.32 -0.53
N ILE A 60 2.62 -9.56 -0.90
CA ILE A 60 1.38 -9.93 -1.58
C ILE A 60 0.71 -11.02 -0.76
N GLU A 61 -0.52 -10.75 -0.35
CA GLU A 61 -1.43 -11.72 0.27
C GLU A 61 -2.62 -11.94 -0.66
N TYR A 62 -3.04 -13.20 -0.80
CA TYR A 62 -4.23 -13.55 -1.57
C TYR A 62 -5.05 -14.62 -0.87
N GLN A 63 -6.37 -14.58 -1.09
CA GLN A 63 -7.31 -15.58 -0.60
C GLN A 63 -8.45 -15.78 -1.61
N VAL A 64 -8.74 -17.04 -1.92
CA VAL A 64 -9.89 -17.43 -2.75
C VAL A 64 -11.13 -17.49 -1.85
N LEU A 65 -12.10 -16.64 -2.16
CA LEU A 65 -13.32 -16.51 -1.36
C LEU A 65 -14.45 -17.43 -1.85
N ASP A 66 -14.53 -17.68 -3.15
CA ASP A 66 -15.60 -18.47 -3.78
C ASP A 66 -15.14 -19.05 -5.13
N GLY A 67 -15.81 -20.10 -5.60
CA GLY A 67 -15.56 -20.75 -6.89
C GLY A 67 -15.49 -22.29 -6.82
N ALA A 68 -15.55 -22.92 -8.00
CA ALA A 68 -15.57 -24.39 -8.12
C ALA A 68 -14.15 -24.97 -7.92
N GLY A 69 -13.81 -25.31 -6.67
CA GLY A 69 -12.51 -25.88 -6.30
C GLY A 69 -11.76 -25.06 -5.24
N LEU A 70 -12.15 -23.80 -5.05
CA LEU A 70 -11.52 -22.85 -4.12
C LEU A 70 -10.00 -22.73 -4.34
N ASP A 71 -9.55 -22.92 -5.58
CA ASP A 71 -8.13 -22.93 -5.94
C ASP A 71 -7.83 -22.08 -7.18
N ILE A 72 -6.65 -21.45 -7.17
CA ILE A 72 -6.09 -20.65 -8.27
C ILE A 72 -4.62 -21.02 -8.48
N ASP A 73 -4.11 -20.81 -9.69
CA ASP A 73 -2.65 -20.70 -9.84
C ASP A 73 -2.25 -19.26 -9.55
N PHE A 74 -1.13 -19.05 -8.88
CA PHE A 74 -0.56 -17.73 -8.60
C PHE A 74 0.80 -17.64 -9.28
N HIS A 75 0.96 -16.68 -10.18
CA HIS A 75 2.24 -16.41 -10.84
C HIS A 75 2.70 -15.00 -10.51
N LEU A 76 3.95 -14.85 -10.09
CA LEU A 76 4.59 -13.56 -9.87
C LEU A 76 5.81 -13.45 -10.77
N ALA A 77 5.82 -12.46 -11.65
CA ALA A 77 6.94 -12.21 -12.56
C ALA A 77 7.52 -10.81 -12.37
N SER A 78 8.83 -10.69 -12.57
CA SER A 78 9.52 -9.40 -12.66
C SER A 78 9.11 -8.66 -13.95
N PRO A 79 9.31 -7.33 -14.02
CA PRO A 79 9.12 -6.55 -15.25
C PRO A 79 9.92 -7.06 -16.46
N GLU A 80 11.01 -7.80 -16.22
CA GLU A 80 11.86 -8.42 -17.25
C GLU A 80 11.28 -9.75 -17.76
N GLY A 81 10.15 -10.20 -17.21
CA GLY A 81 9.52 -11.48 -17.53
C GLY A 81 10.12 -12.68 -16.77
N LYS A 82 10.98 -12.44 -15.76
CA LYS A 82 11.53 -13.51 -14.95
C LYS A 82 10.52 -13.95 -13.90
N THR A 83 10.17 -15.23 -13.87
CA THR A 83 9.34 -15.79 -12.80
C THR A 83 10.06 -15.70 -11.45
N LEU A 84 9.40 -15.07 -10.49
CA LEU A 84 9.86 -14.91 -9.10
C LEU A 84 9.16 -15.92 -8.19
N VAL A 85 7.84 -16.08 -8.35
CA VAL A 85 7.03 -17.06 -7.63
C VAL A 85 6.08 -17.72 -8.63
N PHE A 86 5.86 -19.01 -8.50
CA PHE A 86 4.84 -19.73 -9.25
C PHE A 86 4.27 -20.83 -8.37
N GLU A 87 2.98 -20.75 -8.11
CA GLU A 87 2.24 -21.72 -7.32
C GLU A 87 0.99 -22.15 -8.10
N GLN A 88 0.57 -23.38 -7.87
CA GLN A 88 -0.60 -23.94 -8.54
C GLN A 88 -1.57 -24.48 -7.52
N ARG A 89 -2.86 -24.33 -7.82
CA ARG A 89 -3.97 -24.88 -7.03
C ARG A 89 -3.91 -24.49 -5.55
N LYS A 90 -3.75 -23.19 -5.28
CA LYS A 90 -3.71 -22.61 -3.94
C LYS A 90 -5.00 -21.86 -3.62
N SER A 91 -5.46 -21.99 -2.38
CA SER A 91 -6.61 -21.24 -1.85
C SER A 91 -6.19 -19.94 -1.17
N ASP A 92 -4.96 -19.88 -0.69
CA ASP A 92 -4.38 -18.75 0.02
C ASP A 92 -2.84 -18.76 -0.10
N GLY A 93 -2.22 -17.61 0.12
CA GLY A 93 -0.76 -17.49 0.16
C GLY A 93 -0.28 -16.09 0.53
N VAL A 94 0.91 -16.02 1.13
CA VAL A 94 1.60 -14.77 1.47
C VAL A 94 3.03 -14.84 0.95
N HIS A 95 3.43 -13.83 0.17
CA HIS A 95 4.74 -13.76 -0.46
C HIS A 95 5.37 -12.38 -0.24
N THR A 96 6.58 -12.37 0.31
CA THR A 96 7.39 -11.16 0.46
C THR A 96 8.58 -11.20 -0.49
N VAL A 97 8.68 -10.20 -1.37
CA VAL A 97 9.75 -10.07 -2.36
C VAL A 97 10.48 -8.75 -2.17
N LEU A 98 11.81 -8.78 -2.28
CA LEU A 98 12.63 -7.58 -2.21
C LEU A 98 12.98 -7.10 -3.63
N THR A 99 12.70 -5.83 -3.91
CA THR A 99 13.15 -5.20 -5.16
C THR A 99 14.67 -5.06 -5.16
N THR A 100 15.31 -5.46 -6.26
CA THR A 100 16.76 -5.38 -6.39
C THR A 100 17.16 -4.13 -7.17
N PHE A 101 18.43 -3.74 -7.08
CA PHE A 101 18.95 -2.58 -7.82
C PHE A 101 18.91 -2.75 -9.35
N HIS A 102 18.75 -3.98 -9.84
CA HIS A 102 18.74 -4.26 -11.28
C HIS A 102 17.40 -3.91 -11.94
N ASP A 103 16.32 -3.83 -11.16
CA ASP A 103 15.00 -3.50 -11.68
C ASP A 103 14.91 -1.99 -12.00
N HIS A 104 15.34 -1.61 -13.21
CA HIS A 104 15.24 -0.23 -13.71
C HIS A 104 13.80 0.25 -13.89
N ASN A 105 12.84 -0.67 -13.96
CA ASN A 105 11.42 -0.37 -14.01
C ASN A 105 10.71 -0.94 -12.78
N PRO A 106 10.50 -0.14 -11.73
CA PRO A 106 9.96 -0.62 -10.46
C PRO A 106 8.51 -1.15 -10.48
N LEU A 107 7.85 -1.26 -11.63
CA LEU A 107 6.42 -1.00 -11.71
C LEU A 107 5.47 -2.16 -11.99
N THR A 108 5.93 -3.41 -11.99
CA THR A 108 5.11 -4.46 -12.62
C THR A 108 5.33 -5.84 -12.02
N TYR A 109 4.29 -6.34 -11.35
CA TYR A 109 4.19 -7.71 -10.88
C TYR A 109 2.94 -8.34 -11.44
N ILE A 110 3.09 -9.12 -12.52
CA ILE A 110 1.97 -9.73 -13.23
C ILE A 110 1.46 -10.92 -12.39
N ILE A 111 0.34 -10.74 -11.68
CA ILE A 111 -0.34 -11.82 -10.94
C ILE A 111 -1.28 -12.55 -11.88
N LEU A 112 -0.98 -13.80 -12.21
CA LEU A 112 -1.84 -14.62 -13.08
C LEU A 112 -2.69 -15.56 -12.26
N LEU A 113 -4.00 -15.41 -12.35
CA LEU A 113 -4.95 -16.35 -11.78
C LEU A 113 -5.73 -17.01 -12.93
N PRO A 114 -5.50 -18.29 -13.27
CA PRO A 114 -6.37 -19.08 -14.12
C PRO A 114 -7.31 -19.96 -13.28
N PHE A 115 -8.60 -19.96 -13.62
CA PHE A 115 -9.55 -20.98 -13.18
C PHE A 115 -9.63 -22.09 -14.25
N TYR A 116 -9.57 -23.36 -13.83
CA TYR A 116 -9.86 -24.52 -14.69
C TYR A 116 -11.23 -25.11 -14.40
#